data_AF-A0A7Y3P3M5-F1
#
_entry.id   AF-A0A7Y3P3M5-F1
#
_cell.length_a   1.000
_cell.length_b   1.000
_cell.length_c   1.000
_cell.angle_alpha   90.00
_cell.angle_beta   90.00
_cell.angle_gamma   90.00
#
_symmetry.space_group_name_H-M   'P 1'
#
loop_
_entity.id
_entity.type
_entity.pdbx_description
1 polymer ?
#
loop_
_entity_poly.entity_id
_entity_poly.type
_entity_poly.pdbx_seq_one_letter_code
_entity_poly.pdbx_strand_id
1 'polypeptide(L)'
;MSREDCLHLLAGADLARVVLSVRALPAALPARISLVDDDHLLLVSHEDAVILAARRGDVISVQIDGLEGDGSTWSVMTSGIASSGDATVQLRSSMREAVDNGAALLQIPLSVLVGQRSR
;
A
#
# COMPACT_ATOMS: atom_id res chain seq x y z
N MET A 1 -2.21 3.10 17.63
CA MET A 1 -0.85 3.67 17.46
C MET A 1 -0.99 5.13 17.05
N SER A 2 0.02 5.97 17.25
CA SER A 2 -0.03 7.35 16.77
C SER A 2 0.09 7.39 15.24
N ARG A 3 -0.28 8.51 14.61
CA ARG A 3 -0.09 8.69 13.16
C ARG A 3 1.39 8.58 12.78
N GLU A 4 2.27 9.15 13.59
CA GLU A 4 3.71 9.13 13.39
C GLU A 4 4.26 7.70 13.44
N ASP A 5 3.81 6.87 14.39
CA ASP A 5 4.20 5.45 14.46
C ASP A 5 3.79 4.71 13.17
N CYS A 6 2.58 4.97 12.67
CA CYS A 6 2.08 4.35 11.44
C CYS A 6 2.90 4.76 10.21
N LEU A 7 3.22 6.05 10.08
CA LEU A 7 4.05 6.56 8.99
C LEU A 7 5.46 5.96 9.04
N HIS A 8 6.04 5.86 10.24
CA HIS A 8 7.35 5.25 10.42
C HIS A 8 7.38 3.79 9.93
N LEU A 9 6.35 3.01 10.27
CA LEU A 9 6.21 1.62 9.80
C LEU A 9 5.97 1.54 8.29
N LEU A 10 5.14 2.42 7.72
CA LEU A 10 4.90 2.49 6.28
C LEU A 10 6.16 2.87 5.50
N ALA A 11 6.96 3.82 6.00
CA ALA A 11 8.21 4.23 5.39
C ALA A 11 9.25 3.09 5.37
N GLY A 12 9.24 2.24 6.39
CA GLY A 12 10.12 1.08 6.49
C GLY A 12 9.68 -0.16 5.70
N ALA A 13 8.44 -0.20 5.19
CA ALA A 13 7.92 -1.36 4.49
C ALA A 13 8.19 -1.31 2.97
N ASP A 14 8.58 -2.46 2.40
CA ASP A 14 8.73 -2.63 0.94
C ASP A 14 7.56 -3.40 0.31
N LEU A 15 6.79 -4.12 1.12
CA LEU A 15 5.72 -5.02 0.70
C LEU A 15 4.47 -4.76 1.52
N ALA A 16 3.33 -4.76 0.85
CA ALA A 16 2.01 -4.68 1.48
C ALA A 16 1.00 -5.60 0.80
N ARG A 17 -0.17 -5.71 1.42
CA ARG A 17 -1.36 -6.35 0.85
C ARG A 17 -2.39 -5.28 0.51
N VAL A 18 -2.76 -5.19 -0.76
CA VAL A 18 -3.93 -4.42 -1.20
C VAL A 18 -5.17 -5.23 -0.93
N VAL A 19 -6.04 -4.71 -0.08
CA VAL A 19 -7.33 -5.29 0.28
C VAL A 19 -8.44 -4.57 -0.46
N LEU A 20 -9.18 -5.33 -1.26
CA LEU A 20 -10.24 -4.81 -2.14
C LEU A 20 -11.33 -5.87 -2.35
N SER A 21 -12.47 -5.44 -2.90
CA SER A 21 -13.53 -6.37 -3.30
C SER A 21 -13.37 -6.79 -4.76
N VAL A 22 -13.29 -8.10 -5.00
CA VAL A 22 -13.28 -8.70 -6.34
C VAL A 22 -14.52 -9.58 -6.46
N ARG A 23 -15.45 -9.20 -7.34
CA ARG A 23 -16.74 -9.90 -7.52
C ARG A 23 -17.49 -10.11 -6.19
N ALA A 24 -17.57 -9.05 -5.37
CA ALA A 24 -18.17 -9.06 -4.04
C ALA A 24 -17.48 -9.94 -2.99
N LEU A 25 -16.31 -10.52 -3.29
CA LEU A 25 -15.50 -11.27 -2.33
C LEU A 25 -14.29 -10.45 -1.88
N PRO A 26 -13.84 -10.57 -0.62
CA PRO A 26 -12.61 -9.94 -0.18
C PRO A 26 -11.40 -10.61 -0.83
N ALA A 27 -10.48 -9.80 -1.34
CA ALA A 27 -9.19 -10.24 -1.84
C ALA A 27 -8.07 -9.45 -1.16
N ALA A 28 -6.93 -10.09 -0.92
CA ALA A 28 -5.71 -9.47 -0.42
C ALA A 28 -4.57 -9.82 -1.38
N LEU A 29 -4.11 -8.83 -2.16
CA LEU A 29 -3.18 -9.01 -3.26
C LEU A 29 -1.86 -8.28 -2.99
N PRO A 30 -0.70 -8.81 -3.39
CA PRO A 30 0.58 -8.20 -3.08
C PRO A 30 0.82 -6.91 -3.88
N ALA A 31 1.48 -5.94 -3.26
CA ALA A 31 2.04 -4.76 -3.93
C ALA A 31 3.33 -4.33 -3.26
N ARG A 32 4.28 -3.83 -4.06
CA ARG A 32 5.41 -3.07 -3.51
C ARG A 32 4.91 -1.67 -3.15
N ILE A 33 5.41 -1.12 -2.05
CA ILE A 33 4.97 0.19 -1.59
C ILE A 33 6.14 1.14 -1.30
N SER A 34 5.87 2.43 -1.38
CA SER A 34 6.73 3.48 -0.83
C SER A 34 5.86 4.65 -0.39
N LEU A 35 6.11 5.14 0.82
CA LEU A 35 5.52 6.37 1.32
C LEU A 35 6.14 7.58 0.60
N VAL A 36 5.33 8.57 0.25
CA VAL A 36 5.72 9.84 -0.37
C VAL A 36 5.00 10.98 0.35
N ASP A 37 5.76 12.03 0.67
CA ASP A 37 5.28 13.29 1.28
C ASP A 37 4.40 13.13 2.54
N ASP A 38 4.52 11.99 3.24
CA ASP A 38 3.75 11.61 4.44
C ASP A 38 2.21 11.60 4.27
N ASP A 39 1.72 11.68 3.04
CA ASP A 39 0.31 11.78 2.70
C ASP A 39 -0.12 10.88 1.53
N HIS A 40 0.83 10.35 0.75
CA HIS A 40 0.57 9.42 -0.35
C HIS A 40 1.34 8.12 -0.22
N LEU A 41 0.72 7.02 -0.64
CA LEU A 41 1.37 5.72 -0.77
C LEU A 41 1.43 5.35 -2.24
N LEU A 42 2.64 5.19 -2.77
CA LEU A 42 2.86 4.59 -4.08
C LEU A 42 2.73 3.09 -3.98
N LEU A 43 2.17 2.49 -5.03
CA LEU A 43 1.97 1.06 -5.17
C LEU A 43 2.51 0.62 -6.53
N VAL A 44 3.24 -0.48 -6.57
CA VAL A 44 3.62 -1.16 -7.81
C VAL A 44 3.08 -2.59 -7.77
N SER A 45 2.24 -2.93 -8.75
CA SER A 45 1.56 -4.22 -8.81
C SER A 45 1.36 -4.73 -10.24
N HIS A 46 1.43 -6.06 -10.40
CA HIS A 46 1.05 -6.76 -11.63
C HIS A 46 -0.40 -7.27 -11.59
N GLU A 47 -1.11 -7.02 -10.48
CA GLU A 47 -2.43 -7.62 -10.24
C GLU A 47 -3.52 -6.83 -10.95
N ASP A 48 -4.12 -7.42 -11.98
CA ASP A 48 -5.16 -6.78 -12.80
C ASP A 48 -6.31 -6.20 -11.98
N ALA A 49 -6.69 -6.85 -10.89
CA ALA A 49 -7.75 -6.37 -10.00
C ALA A 49 -7.37 -5.03 -9.32
N VAL A 50 -6.11 -4.88 -8.90
CA VAL A 50 -5.60 -3.65 -8.30
C VAL A 50 -5.50 -2.54 -9.34
N ILE A 51 -4.99 -2.87 -10.54
CA ILE A 51 -4.87 -1.94 -11.66
C ILE A 51 -6.25 -1.43 -12.09
N LEU A 52 -7.23 -2.32 -12.20
CA LEU A 52 -8.59 -1.98 -12.58
C LEU A 52 -9.28 -1.12 -11.52
N ALA A 53 -9.07 -1.42 -10.23
CA ALA A 53 -9.58 -0.62 -9.13
C ALA A 53 -9.07 0.83 -9.21
N ALA A 54 -7.76 1.02 -9.45
CA ALA A 54 -7.18 2.34 -9.62
C ALA A 54 -7.68 3.08 -10.87
N ARG A 55 -7.90 2.37 -11.98
CA ARG A 55 -8.50 2.96 -13.20
C ARG A 55 -9.94 3.42 -12.99
N ARG A 56 -10.68 2.79 -12.07
CA ARG A 56 -12.07 3.13 -11.76
C ARG A 56 -12.21 4.20 -10.67
N GLY A 57 -11.14 4.51 -9.96
CA GLY A 57 -11.23 5.35 -8.76
C GLY A 57 -11.90 4.63 -7.60
N ASP A 58 -11.73 3.30 -7.50
CA ASP A 58 -12.29 2.53 -6.40
C ASP A 58 -11.54 2.84 -5.09
N VAL A 59 -12.25 2.74 -3.97
CA VAL A 59 -11.63 2.76 -2.65
C VAL A 59 -10.95 1.42 -2.42
N ILE A 60 -9.65 1.46 -2.13
CA ILE A 60 -8.87 0.28 -1.72
C ILE A 60 -8.27 0.51 -0.34
N SER A 61 -7.96 -0.58 0.34
CA SER A 61 -7.14 -0.55 1.54
C SER A 61 -5.78 -1.16 1.27
N VAL A 62 -4.75 -0.70 1.97
CA VAL A 62 -3.39 -1.26 1.92
C VAL A 62 -2.97 -1.56 3.34
N GLN A 63 -2.56 -2.80 3.58
CA GLN A 63 -2.16 -3.28 4.89
C GLN A 63 -0.69 -3.70 4.90
N ILE A 64 0.00 -3.29 5.96
CA ILE A 64 1.25 -3.89 6.42
C ILE A 64 1.07 -4.40 7.84
N ASP A 65 1.83 -5.43 8.19
CA ASP A 65 1.80 -6.07 9.49
C ASP A 65 3.17 -6.63 9.85
N GLY A 66 3.40 -6.86 11.14
CA GLY A 66 4.67 -7.39 11.64
C GLY A 66 4.56 -8.05 13.01
N LEU A 67 5.59 -8.83 13.33
CA LEU A 67 5.79 -9.53 14.59
C LEU A 67 7.06 -8.99 15.26
N GLU A 68 6.94 -8.62 16.52
CA GLU A 68 8.02 -8.11 17.36
C GLU A 68 8.74 -9.25 18.09
N GLY A 69 9.96 -8.99 18.56
CA GLY A 69 10.77 -9.98 19.27
C GLY A 69 10.16 -10.47 20.60
N ASP A 70 9.24 -9.71 21.18
CA ASP A 70 8.50 -10.08 22.40
C ASP A 70 7.20 -10.85 22.14
N GLY A 71 6.91 -11.18 20.88
CA GLY A 71 5.70 -11.86 20.44
C GLY A 71 4.51 -10.93 20.15
N SER A 72 4.63 -9.63 20.43
CA SER A 72 3.60 -8.66 20.08
C SER A 72 3.47 -8.53 18.57
N THR A 73 2.26 -8.26 18.09
CA THR A 73 1.99 -7.98 16.68
C THR A 73 1.59 -6.53 16.49
N TRP A 74 1.83 -6.02 15.30
CA TRP A 74 1.31 -4.73 14.88
C TRP A 74 0.75 -4.82 13.46
N SER A 75 -0.17 -3.91 13.16
CA SER A 75 -0.68 -3.72 11.80
C SER A 75 -0.94 -2.24 11.54
N VAL A 76 -0.73 -1.83 10.30
CA VAL A 76 -1.13 -0.52 9.79
C VAL A 76 -1.97 -0.75 8.55
N MET A 77 -3.17 -0.17 8.53
CA MET A 77 -4.05 -0.14 7.38
C MET A 77 -4.29 1.31 6.97
N THR A 78 -4.10 1.59 5.68
CA THR A 78 -4.53 2.83 5.06
C THR A 78 -5.62 2.58 4.02
N SER A 79 -6.53 3.52 3.83
CA SER A 79 -7.54 3.47 2.77
C SER A 79 -7.62 4.80 2.04
N GLY A 80 -7.81 4.74 0.73
CA GLY A 80 -7.93 5.90 -0.13
C GLY A 80 -8.51 5.54 -1.50
N ILE A 81 -8.88 6.56 -2.26
CA ILE A 81 -9.30 6.40 -3.65
C ILE A 81 -8.05 6.13 -4.49
N ALA A 82 -8.00 4.98 -5.14
CA ALA A 82 -6.87 4.61 -5.96
C ALA A 82 -6.85 5.37 -7.29
N SER A 83 -5.66 5.71 -7.75
CA SER A 83 -5.44 6.35 -9.05
C SER A 83 -4.10 5.92 -9.65
N SER A 84 -3.89 6.26 -10.92
CA SER A 84 -2.57 6.08 -11.55
C SER A 84 -1.52 6.97 -10.86
N GLY A 85 -0.34 6.40 -10.62
CA GLY A 85 0.78 7.14 -10.04
C GLY A 85 1.53 7.94 -11.10
N ASP A 86 2.27 8.96 -10.66
CA ASP A 86 3.10 9.78 -11.52
C ASP A 86 4.45 9.09 -11.79
N ALA A 87 4.73 8.81 -13.06
CA ALA A 87 5.95 8.14 -13.51
C ALA A 87 7.23 8.96 -13.29
N THR A 88 7.12 10.26 -13.00
CA THR A 88 8.26 11.14 -12.71
C THR A 88 8.75 11.04 -11.27
N VAL A 89 7.98 10.41 -10.38
CA VAL A 89 8.37 10.24 -8.97
C VAL A 89 9.60 9.34 -8.85
N GLN A 90 10.49 9.69 -7.93
CA GLN A 90 11.66 8.88 -7.61
C GLN A 90 11.23 7.58 -6.93
N LEU A 91 11.38 6.47 -7.65
CA LEU A 91 11.08 5.12 -7.16
C LEU A 91 12.33 4.46 -6.58
N ARG A 92 12.15 3.63 -5.56
CA ARG A 92 13.14 2.64 -5.14
C ARG A 92 13.52 1.75 -6.33
N SER A 93 14.76 1.27 -6.38
CA SER A 93 15.27 0.46 -7.51
C SER A 93 14.40 -0.75 -7.82
N SER A 94 13.94 -1.47 -6.78
CA SER A 94 13.08 -2.65 -6.91
C SER A 94 11.68 -2.33 -7.46
N MET A 95 11.14 -1.14 -7.17
CA MET A 95 9.87 -0.66 -7.71
C MET A 95 10.04 -0.25 -9.17
N ARG A 96 11.14 0.46 -9.49
CA ARG A 96 11.48 0.84 -10.86
C ARG A 96 11.62 -0.38 -11.77
N GLU A 97 12.37 -1.38 -11.34
CA GLU A 97 12.54 -2.63 -12.08
C GLU A 97 11.19 -3.34 -12.32
N ALA A 98 10.30 -3.37 -11.33
CA ALA A 98 8.98 -3.96 -11.51
C ALA A 98 8.13 -3.19 -12.54
N VAL A 99 8.18 -1.85 -12.53
CA VAL A 99 7.51 -1.01 -13.55
C VAL A 99 8.09 -1.25 -14.93
N ASP A 100 9.42 -1.32 -15.05
CA ASP A 100 10.12 -1.62 -16.31
C ASP A 100 9.74 -3.01 -16.85
N ASN A 101 9.43 -3.95 -15.95
CA ASN A 101 8.91 -5.29 -16.26
C ASN A 101 7.36 -5.35 -16.43
N GLY A 102 6.70 -4.20 -16.57
CA GLY A 102 5.29 -4.11 -16.92
C GLY A 102 4.30 -4.06 -15.75
N ALA A 103 4.78 -3.87 -14.51
CA ALA A 103 3.89 -3.54 -13.39
C ALA A 103 3.30 -2.13 -13.55
N ALA A 104 2.08 -1.91 -13.07
CA ALA A 104 1.51 -0.57 -13.03
C ALA A 104 2.02 0.20 -11.80
N LEU A 105 2.33 1.48 -11.98
CA LEU A 105 2.53 2.43 -10.89
C LEU A 105 1.19 3.10 -10.53
N LEU A 106 0.78 2.97 -9.28
CA LEU A 106 -0.47 3.48 -8.73
C LEU A 106 -0.17 4.32 -7.48
N GLN A 107 -1.16 5.09 -7.03
CA GLN A 107 -1.08 5.83 -5.79
C GLN A 107 -2.42 5.85 -5.06
N ILE A 108 -2.37 5.93 -3.74
CA ILE A 108 -3.50 6.27 -2.88
C ILE A 108 -3.14 7.40 -1.91
N PRO A 109 -4.03 8.35 -1.63
CA PRO A 109 -3.89 9.23 -0.48
C PRO A 109 -4.10 8.44 0.82
N LEU A 110 -3.44 8.85 1.89
CA LEU A 110 -3.62 8.30 3.24
C LEU A 110 -4.85 8.92 3.93
N SER A 111 -6.02 8.82 3.29
CA SER A 111 -7.26 9.46 3.76
C SER A 111 -7.72 8.92 5.12
N VAL A 112 -7.57 7.61 5.32
CA VAL A 112 -7.80 6.94 6.60
C VAL A 112 -6.55 6.15 6.92
N LEU A 113 -5.97 6.35 8.11
CA LEU A 113 -4.79 5.62 8.57
C LEU A 113 -5.05 5.09 9.98
N VAL A 114 -5.01 3.77 10.13
CA VAL A 114 -5.29 3.07 11.38
C VAL A 114 -4.12 2.15 11.71
N GLY A 115 -3.56 2.31 12.90
CA GLY A 115 -2.50 1.43 13.42
C GLY A 115 -2.91 0.75 14.72
N GLN A 116 -2.68 -0.56 14.79
CA GLN A 116 -2.97 -1.40 15.95
C GLN A 116 -1.70 -2.10 16.42
N ARG A 117 -1.60 -2.29 17.73
CA ARG A 117 -0.55 -3.10 18.37
C ARG A 117 -1.21 -3.99 19.41
N SER A 118 -0.93 -5.28 19.34
CA SER A 118 -1.55 -6.32 20.15
C SER A 118 -0.47 -7.18 20.79
N ARG A 119 -0.66 -7.56 22.04
CA ARG A 119 0.26 -8.40 22.81
C ARG A 119 -0.24 -9.84 22.87
#